data_AF-A0A7C4YLL9-F1
#
_entry.id   AF-A0A7C4YLL9-F1
#
_cell.length_a   1.000
_cell.length_b   1.000
_cell.length_c   1.000
_cell.angle_alpha   90.00
_cell.angle_beta   90.00
_cell.angle_gamma   90.00
#
_symmetry.space_group_name_H-M   'P 1'
#
loop_
_entity.id
_entity.type
_entity.pdbx_description
1 polymer ?
#
loop_
_entity_poly.entity_id
_entity_poly.type
_entity_poly.pdbx_seq_one_letter_code
_entity_poly.pdbx_strand_id
1 'polypeptide(L)'
;MTEGKRSSLVKPTSSTPFHIDFDWWKKNERDWHVYLRSLLCAEHREIYAEVEEGETVDWVDPVTAEVKQVEGVQNTLMTHCVRQPDFLTEQTALVEAVFRLFLTNGNIPMSSQDLGARLNRPPETILRTLAGARVYKGIRPYSAS
;
A
#
# COMPACT_ATOMS: atom_id res chain seq x y z
N MET A 1 -19.83 -21.01 -2.62
CA MET A 1 -20.72 -19.88 -2.25
C MET A 1 -19.87 -18.88 -1.46
N THR A 2 -19.17 -17.97 -2.13
CA THR A 2 -18.40 -16.91 -1.45
C THR A 2 -19.19 -15.62 -1.59
N GLU A 3 -19.83 -15.25 -0.49
CA GLU A 3 -20.61 -14.03 -0.35
C GLU A 3 -19.70 -12.83 -0.58
N GLY A 4 -19.83 -12.20 -1.76
CA GLY A 4 -19.12 -10.98 -2.08
C GLY A 4 -19.58 -9.89 -1.13
N LYS A 5 -18.74 -9.54 -0.15
CA LYS A 5 -18.93 -8.41 0.76
C LYS A 5 -19.20 -7.19 -0.12
N ARG A 6 -20.48 -6.77 -0.17
CA ARG A 6 -20.94 -5.66 -1.02
C ARG A 6 -20.19 -4.42 -0.58
N SER A 7 -19.23 -3.97 -1.38
CA SER A 7 -18.68 -2.63 -1.23
C SER A 7 -19.86 -1.68 -1.30
N SER A 8 -20.11 -0.97 -0.20
CA SER A 8 -21.18 0.02 -0.09
C SER A 8 -21.25 0.85 -1.37
N LEU A 9 -22.43 0.92 -2.01
CA LEU A 9 -22.70 1.71 -3.22
C LEU A 9 -22.58 3.22 -2.99
N VAL A 10 -22.07 3.63 -1.82
CA VAL A 10 -21.83 5.03 -1.46
C VAL A 10 -20.65 5.53 -2.28
N LYS A 11 -20.93 6.53 -3.12
CA LYS A 11 -19.92 7.25 -3.89
C LYS A 11 -18.91 7.86 -2.91
N PRO A 12 -17.59 7.57 -3.03
CA PRO A 12 -16.58 8.17 -2.17
C PRO A 12 -16.62 9.70 -2.26
N THR A 13 -16.52 10.34 -1.10
CA THR A 13 -16.42 11.80 -0.93
C THR A 13 -15.00 12.18 -0.52
N SER A 14 -14.72 13.48 -0.41
CA SER A 14 -13.40 13.97 -0.02
C SER A 14 -12.95 13.49 1.36
N SER A 15 -13.91 13.20 2.25
CA SER A 15 -13.72 12.68 3.61
C SER A 15 -13.73 11.15 3.69
N THR A 16 -14.01 10.44 2.59
CA THR A 16 -13.96 8.97 2.58
C THR A 16 -12.50 8.53 2.71
N PRO A 17 -12.14 7.74 3.74
CA PRO A 17 -10.79 7.25 3.88
C PRO A 17 -10.49 6.18 2.81
N PHE A 18 -9.23 6.12 2.40
CA PHE A 18 -8.67 5.09 1.50
C PHE A 18 -7.56 4.35 2.23
N HIS A 19 -7.26 3.13 1.78
CA HIS A 19 -6.15 2.31 2.24
C HIS A 19 -5.69 1.37 1.12
N ILE A 20 -4.52 0.76 1.27
CA ILE A 20 -4.09 -0.37 0.44
C ILE A 20 -4.76 -1.64 0.97
N ASP A 21 -5.65 -2.21 0.16
CA ASP A 21 -6.22 -3.54 0.40
C ASP A 21 -5.28 -4.58 -0.20
N PHE A 22 -4.31 -5.04 0.60
CA PHE A 22 -3.31 -6.02 0.16
C PHE A 22 -3.96 -7.34 -0.26
N ASP A 23 -4.98 -7.83 0.44
CA ASP A 23 -5.66 -9.08 0.10
C ASP A 23 -6.34 -9.00 -1.27
N TRP A 24 -7.05 -7.90 -1.53
CA TRP A 24 -7.62 -7.65 -2.85
C TRP A 24 -6.51 -7.55 -3.90
N TRP A 25 -5.43 -6.82 -3.61
CA TRP A 25 -4.35 -6.62 -4.58
C TRP A 25 -3.67 -7.93 -4.99
N LYS A 26 -3.28 -8.75 -4.00
CA LYS A 26 -2.69 -10.09 -4.20
C LYS A 26 -3.59 -11.01 -5.02
N LYS A 27 -4.91 -10.88 -4.85
CA LYS A 27 -5.91 -11.70 -5.56
C LYS A 27 -6.17 -11.23 -6.99
N ASN A 28 -6.08 -9.93 -7.27
CA ASN A 28 -6.55 -9.34 -8.52
C ASN A 28 -5.42 -8.91 -9.48
N GLU A 29 -4.21 -8.64 -8.97
CA GLU A 29 -3.05 -8.31 -9.78
C GLU A 29 -1.99 -9.40 -9.59
N ARG A 30 -1.39 -9.89 -10.70
CA ARG A 30 -0.38 -10.96 -10.64
C ARG A 30 1.01 -10.45 -10.30
N ASP A 31 1.33 -9.22 -10.71
CA ASP A 31 2.69 -8.66 -10.61
C ASP A 31 2.88 -7.78 -9.36
N TRP A 32 2.02 -7.91 -8.37
CA TRP A 32 2.03 -7.08 -7.16
C TRP A 32 3.34 -7.23 -6.37
N HIS A 33 3.88 -8.45 -6.27
CA HIS A 33 5.14 -8.76 -5.58
C HIS A 33 6.34 -8.21 -6.36
N VAL A 34 6.36 -8.32 -7.69
CA VAL A 34 7.38 -7.71 -8.55
C VAL A 34 7.43 -6.20 -8.30
N TYR A 35 6.26 -5.58 -8.24
CA TYR A 35 6.16 -4.17 -7.96
C TYR A 35 6.65 -3.82 -6.54
N LEU A 36 6.30 -4.58 -5.49
CA LEU A 36 6.83 -4.34 -4.14
C LEU A 36 8.36 -4.48 -4.09
N ARG A 37 8.94 -5.47 -4.78
CA ARG A 37 10.40 -5.63 -4.90
C ARG A 37 11.06 -4.42 -5.55
N SER A 38 10.40 -3.78 -6.51
CA SER A 38 10.90 -2.56 -7.15
C SER A 38 11.03 -1.36 -6.20
N LEU A 39 10.33 -1.40 -5.05
CA LEU A 39 10.34 -0.34 -4.03
C LEU A 39 11.44 -0.52 -2.97
N LEU A 40 12.14 -1.65 -2.98
CA LEU A 40 13.23 -1.92 -2.04
C LEU A 40 14.44 -1.00 -2.31
N CYS A 41 15.17 -0.65 -1.25
CA CYS A 41 16.46 0.03 -1.41
C CYS A 41 17.49 -0.89 -2.08
N ALA A 42 18.62 -0.34 -2.54
CA ALA A 42 19.64 -1.10 -3.27
C ALA A 42 20.11 -2.35 -2.50
N GLU A 43 20.41 -2.19 -1.21
CA GLU A 43 20.80 -3.27 -0.30
C GLU A 43 19.77 -4.42 -0.27
N HIS A 44 18.51 -4.11 -0.03
CA HIS A 44 17.48 -5.16 0.04
C HIS A 44 17.11 -5.73 -1.32
N ARG A 45 17.28 -4.97 -2.41
CA ARG A 45 17.13 -5.52 -3.77
C ARG A 45 18.16 -6.60 -4.05
N GLU A 46 19.39 -6.44 -3.57
CA GLU A 46 20.44 -7.45 -3.70
C GLU A 46 20.13 -8.69 -2.83
N ILE A 47 19.73 -8.49 -1.57
CA ILE A 47 19.36 -9.58 -0.66
C ILE A 47 18.23 -10.43 -1.23
N TYR A 48 17.21 -9.79 -1.80
CA TYR A 48 16.07 -10.47 -2.40
C TYR A 48 16.25 -10.73 -3.90
N ALA A 49 17.45 -10.60 -4.48
CA ALA A 49 17.64 -10.82 -5.92
C ALA A 49 17.42 -12.29 -6.30
N GLU A 50 17.86 -13.21 -5.45
CA GLU A 50 17.86 -14.66 -5.66
C GLU A 50 16.67 -15.38 -4.99
N VAL A 51 15.90 -14.67 -4.17
CA VAL A 51 14.71 -15.21 -3.48
C VAL A 51 13.57 -15.40 -4.49
N GLU A 52 13.07 -16.63 -4.58
CA GLU A 52 11.93 -16.99 -5.43
C GLU A 52 10.63 -16.34 -4.95
N GLU A 53 9.70 -16.18 -5.88
CA GLU A 53 8.41 -15.55 -5.61
C GLU A 53 7.58 -16.39 -4.61
N GLY A 54 7.08 -15.76 -3.55
CA GLY A 54 6.21 -16.43 -2.57
C GLY A 54 6.91 -17.02 -1.36
N GLU A 55 8.23 -16.83 -1.20
CA GLU A 55 8.91 -17.20 0.04
C GLU A 55 8.42 -16.34 1.22
N THR A 56 7.84 -17.01 2.21
CA THR A 56 7.46 -16.41 3.49
C THR A 56 8.62 -16.54 4.47
N VAL A 57 8.89 -15.47 5.21
CA VAL A 57 9.87 -15.45 6.29
C VAL A 57 9.15 -15.45 7.62
N ASP A 58 9.74 -16.13 8.60
CA ASP A 58 9.34 -16.04 9.99
C ASP A 58 9.68 -14.64 10.53
N TRP A 59 8.68 -13.77 10.63
CA TRP A 59 8.84 -12.46 11.24
C TRP A 59 8.34 -12.47 12.67
N VAL A 60 9.16 -11.99 13.59
CA VAL A 60 8.80 -11.84 15.00
C VAL A 60 8.27 -10.43 15.23
N ASP A 61 7.01 -10.32 15.66
CA ASP A 61 6.41 -9.04 16.04
C ASP A 61 7.19 -8.43 17.22
N PRO A 62 7.75 -7.22 17.10
CA PRO A 62 8.58 -6.63 18.15
C PRO A 62 7.79 -6.22 19.40
N VAL A 63 6.46 -6.17 19.32
CA VAL A 63 5.56 -5.82 20.44
C VAL A 63 4.97 -7.08 21.07
N THR A 64 4.52 -8.04 20.27
CA THR A 64 3.82 -9.24 20.79
C THR A 64 4.69 -10.48 20.91
N ALA A 65 5.90 -10.47 20.34
CA ALA A 65 6.79 -11.63 20.21
C ALA A 65 6.16 -12.83 19.48
N GLU A 66 5.05 -12.61 18.76
CA GLU A 66 4.42 -13.64 17.92
C GLU A 66 5.22 -13.82 16.63
N VAL A 67 5.52 -15.07 16.28
CA VAL A 67 6.10 -15.43 14.98
C VAL A 67 4.99 -15.51 13.95
N LYS A 68 5.05 -14.67 12.92
CA LYS A 68 4.11 -14.63 11.80
C LYS A 68 4.87 -14.92 10.51
N GLN A 69 4.35 -15.84 9.72
CA GLN A 69 4.82 -16.07 8.35
C GLN A 69 4.34 -14.88 7.50
N VAL A 70 5.26 -13.95 7.24
CA VAL A 70 5.01 -12.79 6.40
C VAL A 70 5.89 -12.88 5.18
N GLU A 71 5.46 -12.28 4.09
CA GLU A 71 6.32 -12.14 2.93
C GLU A 71 7.52 -11.23 3.28
N GLY A 72 8.74 -11.75 3.16
CA GLY A 72 9.94 -11.05 3.63
C GLY A 72 10.14 -9.68 2.97
N VAL A 73 9.86 -9.60 1.66
CA VAL A 73 9.87 -8.35 0.90
C VAL A 73 8.94 -7.32 1.51
N GLN A 74 7.67 -7.69 1.79
CA GLN A 74 6.68 -6.77 2.35
C GLN A 74 7.12 -6.28 3.73
N ASN A 75 7.61 -7.18 4.59
CA ASN A 75 8.06 -6.81 5.92
C ASN A 75 9.29 -5.88 5.89
N THR A 76 10.32 -6.23 5.13
CA THR A 76 11.52 -5.39 4.98
C THR A 76 11.18 -4.02 4.39
N LEU A 77 10.26 -3.96 3.43
CA LEU A 77 9.78 -2.72 2.87
C LEU A 77 9.14 -1.85 3.96
N MET A 78 8.18 -2.39 4.71
CA MET A 78 7.40 -1.68 5.72
C MET A 78 8.20 -1.29 6.98
N THR A 79 9.25 -2.05 7.32
CA THR A 79 10.05 -1.80 8.54
C THR A 79 11.29 -0.94 8.28
N HIS A 80 11.84 -0.98 7.06
CA HIS A 80 13.09 -0.31 6.72
C HIS A 80 13.00 0.59 5.49
N CYS A 81 12.66 0.05 4.32
CA CYS A 81 12.82 0.81 3.06
C CYS A 81 11.92 2.05 2.98
N VAL A 82 10.73 2.00 3.57
CA VAL A 82 9.80 3.15 3.62
C VAL A 82 10.31 4.35 4.42
N ARG A 83 11.35 4.15 5.25
CA ARG A 83 11.97 5.19 6.11
C ARG A 83 13.13 5.91 5.43
N GLN A 84 13.52 5.46 4.23
CA GLN A 84 14.61 6.08 3.48
C GLN A 84 14.20 7.48 3.00
N PRO A 85 15.11 8.47 3.02
CA PRO A 85 14.79 9.85 2.68
C PRO A 85 14.27 10.01 1.24
N ASP A 86 14.77 9.19 0.32
CA ASP A 86 14.40 9.24 -1.10
C ASP A 86 13.20 8.34 -1.43
N PHE A 87 12.57 7.71 -0.44
CA PHE A 87 11.45 6.80 -0.67
C PHE A 87 10.23 7.55 -1.23
N LEU A 88 9.93 8.75 -0.74
CA LEU A 88 8.81 9.56 -1.22
C LEU A 88 9.31 10.98 -1.51
N THR A 89 9.31 11.37 -2.78
CA THR A 89 9.75 12.70 -3.23
C THR A 89 8.60 13.48 -3.86
N GLU A 90 8.72 14.82 -3.92
CA GLU A 90 7.68 15.69 -4.51
C GLU A 90 7.47 15.48 -6.02
N GLN A 91 8.47 14.90 -6.71
CA GLN A 91 8.40 14.59 -8.15
C GLN A 91 7.69 13.26 -8.42
N THR A 92 7.27 12.55 -7.37
CA THR A 92 6.58 11.26 -7.48
C THR A 92 5.19 11.44 -8.10
N ALA A 93 4.85 10.59 -9.08
CA ALA A 93 3.54 10.60 -9.72
C ALA A 93 2.41 10.37 -8.69
N LEU A 94 1.23 10.96 -8.91
CA LEU A 94 0.16 11.02 -7.91
C LEU A 94 -0.18 9.67 -7.24
N VAL A 95 -0.43 8.65 -8.06
CA VAL A 95 -0.80 7.31 -7.57
C VAL A 95 0.35 6.65 -6.81
N GLU A 96 1.58 6.83 -7.29
CA GLU A 96 2.80 6.36 -6.64
C GLU A 96 3.00 7.06 -5.29
N ALA A 97 2.82 8.37 -5.24
CA ALA A 97 2.99 9.18 -4.04
C ALA A 97 1.99 8.78 -2.96
N VAL A 98 0.71 8.60 -3.33
CA VAL A 98 -0.33 8.10 -2.42
C VAL A 98 0.01 6.70 -1.91
N PHE A 99 0.39 5.79 -2.81
CA PHE A 99 0.74 4.43 -2.45
C PHE A 99 1.92 4.38 -1.46
N ARG A 100 3.01 5.07 -1.77
CA ARG A 100 4.20 5.15 -0.90
C ARG A 100 3.89 5.82 0.44
N LEU A 101 3.07 6.87 0.45
CA LEU A 101 2.62 7.49 1.69
C LEU A 101 1.85 6.52 2.58
N PHE A 102 0.99 5.67 2.00
CA PHE A 102 0.34 4.62 2.77
C PHE A 102 1.35 3.63 3.35
N LEU A 103 2.34 3.18 2.57
CA LEU A 103 3.38 2.30 3.10
C LEU A 103 4.17 2.95 4.26
N THR A 104 4.60 4.20 4.10
CA THR A 104 5.33 4.95 5.14
C THR A 104 4.50 5.18 6.40
N ASN A 105 3.18 5.36 6.27
CA ASN A 105 2.27 5.57 7.39
C ASN A 105 1.69 4.25 7.96
N GLY A 106 2.27 3.09 7.63
CA GLY A 106 1.79 1.80 8.15
C GLY A 106 0.39 1.41 7.64
N ASN A 107 0.00 1.92 6.47
CA ASN A 107 -1.29 1.72 5.82
C ASN A 107 -2.50 2.23 6.65
N ILE A 108 -2.28 3.20 7.55
CA ILE A 108 -3.38 3.84 8.27
C ILE A 108 -4.28 4.57 7.26
N PRO A 109 -5.61 4.31 7.27
CA PRO A 109 -6.53 4.92 6.30
C PRO A 109 -6.54 6.44 6.35
N MET A 110 -6.56 7.08 5.19
CA MET A 110 -6.53 8.55 5.06
C MET A 110 -7.51 9.03 4.00
N SER A 111 -8.17 10.16 4.25
CA SER A 111 -9.07 10.77 3.28
C SER A 111 -8.30 11.50 2.18
N SER A 112 -8.96 11.84 1.07
CA SER A 112 -8.32 12.64 0.02
C SER A 112 -7.87 14.03 0.50
N GLN A 113 -8.51 14.57 1.54
CA GLN A 113 -8.11 15.83 2.19
C GLN A 113 -6.78 15.65 2.93
N ASP A 114 -6.67 14.58 3.73
CA ASP A 114 -5.44 14.26 4.47
C ASP A 114 -4.28 13.96 3.53
N LEU A 115 -4.54 13.18 2.48
CA LEU A 115 -3.56 12.86 1.44
C LEU A 115 -3.10 14.13 0.71
N GLY A 116 -4.02 15.04 0.39
CA GLY A 116 -3.71 16.31 -0.27
C GLY A 116 -2.83 17.21 0.59
N ALA A 117 -3.12 17.31 1.89
CA ALA A 117 -2.32 18.06 2.84
C ALA A 117 -0.90 17.50 3.00
N ARG A 118 -0.75 16.16 3.06
CA ARG A 118 0.55 15.51 3.22
C ARG A 118 1.40 15.51 1.95
N LEU A 119 0.77 15.41 0.77
CA LEU A 119 1.47 15.33 -0.52
C LEU A 119 1.59 16.67 -1.25
N ASN A 120 1.00 17.74 -0.69
CA ASN A 120 0.86 19.03 -1.35
C ASN A 120 0.21 18.90 -2.75
N ARG A 121 -0.92 18.18 -2.81
CA ARG A 121 -1.68 17.92 -4.04
C ARG A 121 -3.16 18.28 -3.85
N PRO A 122 -3.88 18.71 -4.91
CA PRO A 122 -5.30 19.03 -4.80
C PRO A 122 -6.13 17.79 -4.37
N PRO A 123 -6.88 17.85 -3.25
CA PRO A 123 -7.69 16.72 -2.77
C PRO A 123 -8.69 16.20 -3.80
N GLU A 124 -9.29 17.09 -4.60
CA GLU A 124 -10.24 16.71 -5.66
C GLU A 124 -9.59 15.86 -6.76
N THR A 125 -8.32 16.12 -7.07
CA THR A 125 -7.58 15.34 -8.06
C THR A 125 -7.22 13.96 -7.53
N ILE A 126 -6.86 13.86 -6.25
CA ILE A 126 -6.69 12.57 -5.56
C ILE A 126 -8.00 11.79 -5.57
N LEU A 127 -9.09 12.41 -5.11
CA LEU A 127 -10.41 11.79 -5.04
C LEU A 127 -10.87 11.28 -6.41
N ARG A 128 -10.80 12.11 -7.46
CA ARG A 128 -11.18 11.72 -8.82
C ARG A 128 -10.36 10.56 -9.36
N THR A 129 -9.08 10.49 -8.99
CA THR A 129 -8.18 9.41 -9.40
C THR A 129 -8.48 8.10 -8.67
N LEU A 130 -8.65 8.14 -7.35
CA LEU A 130 -8.83 6.96 -6.51
C LEU A 130 -10.27 6.43 -6.48
N ALA A 131 -11.28 7.30 -6.66
CA ALA A 131 -12.69 6.92 -6.75
C ALA A 131 -13.12 6.56 -8.17
N GLY A 132 -12.18 6.51 -9.12
CA GLY A 132 -12.44 6.07 -10.50
C GLY A 132 -12.77 4.58 -10.59
N ALA A 133 -13.11 4.12 -11.80
CA ALA A 133 -13.45 2.70 -12.04
C ALA A 133 -12.24 1.76 -11.87
N ARG A 134 -11.02 2.27 -12.05
CA ARG A 134 -9.79 1.49 -11.91
C ARG A 134 -9.29 1.56 -10.47
N VAL A 135 -9.08 0.39 -9.87
CA VAL A 135 -8.32 0.25 -8.63
C VAL A 135 -6.84 0.26 -8.98
N TYR A 136 -6.07 1.13 -8.33
CA TYR A 136 -4.62 1.23 -8.53
C TYR A 136 -3.90 0.63 -7.34
N LYS A 137 -3.08 -0.41 -7.55
CA LYS A 137 -2.20 -0.96 -6.50
C LYS A 137 -2.96 -1.33 -5.22
N GLY A 138 -4.16 -1.85 -5.38
CA GLY A 138 -5.06 -2.17 -4.26
C GLY A 138 -5.61 -0.98 -3.47
N ILE A 139 -5.40 0.28 -3.88
CA ILE A 139 -5.92 1.44 -3.15
C ILE A 139 -7.44 1.49 -3.31
N ARG A 140 -8.16 1.30 -2.20
CA ARG A 140 -9.62 1.20 -2.16
C ARG A 140 -10.21 2.03 -1.01
N PRO A 141 -11.47 2.49 -1.14
CA PRO A 141 -12.20 3.08 -0.03
C PRO A 141 -12.17 2.15 1.18
N TYR A 142 -11.76 2.69 2.33
CA TYR A 142 -11.79 1.99 3.59
C TYR A 142 -13.21 2.06 4.15
N SER A 143 -13.84 0.90 4.30
CA SER A 143 -15.12 0.76 5.00
C SER A 143 -14.85 0.01 6.29
N ALA A 144 -14.81 0.71 7.42
CA ALA A 144 -14.86 0.05 8.72
C ALA A 144 -16.16 -0.77 8.76
N SER A 145 -16.03 -2.10 8.78
CA SER A 145 -17.14 -3.02 9.03
C SER A 145 -17.17 -3.36 10.49
#